data_AF-A0A4Q5R4P0-F1
#
_entry.id   AF-A0A4Q5R4P0-F1
#
_cell.length_a   1.000
_cell.length_b   1.000
_cell.length_c   1.000
_cell.angle_alpha   90.00
_cell.angle_beta   90.00
_cell.angle_gamma   90.00
#
_symmetry.space_group_name_H-M   'P 1'
#
loop_
_entity.id
_entity.type
_entity.pdbx_description
1 polymer ?
#
loop_
_entity_poly.entity_id
_entity_poly.type
_entity_poly.pdbx_seq_one_letter_code
_entity_poly.pdbx_strand_id
1 'polypeptide(L)'
;MRPGEGPALAWSWAYIFSILAAYYVLRPIRDQMGVAGGIENLPWLFTGTLAGMLALNVPFAWLVKTLPRARFVPLTYRFFAANILVFAAALYVAGPEGNIWIGRAFFIWLSIFNLFVVSVFWATIVDVFSAEQGKRLFAFIAAGATLGAIAGSATTAILARDAPTWALLLGAAVLLEVAVFSMRGLAQMSDRLRQAPHTGDAPPAGAIGGSAFAGITRTLRSPYLLNISLFLLLFSITSTFLYFEQAGIAKRSFSDRGSQTAFFASVDLL
;
A
#
# COMPACT_ATOMS: atom_id res chain seq x y z
N MET A 1 13.15 -22.82 -7.89
CA MET A 1 11.74 -22.66 -8.35
C MET A 1 11.27 -24.02 -8.87
N ARG A 2 10.05 -24.46 -8.57
CA ARG A 2 9.50 -25.70 -9.17
C ARG A 2 8.87 -25.40 -10.55
N PRO A 3 8.77 -26.38 -11.47
CA PRO A 3 8.12 -26.19 -12.77
C PRO A 3 6.66 -25.74 -12.57
N GLY A 4 6.25 -24.64 -13.21
CA GLY A 4 4.90 -24.07 -13.10
C GLY A 4 4.74 -22.87 -12.14
N GLU A 5 5.70 -22.62 -11.24
CA GLU A 5 5.64 -21.47 -10.30
C GLU A 5 6.16 -20.15 -10.89
N GLY A 6 6.98 -20.23 -11.95
CA GLY A 6 7.63 -19.07 -12.58
C GLY A 6 6.66 -18.00 -13.11
N PRO A 7 5.62 -18.36 -13.87
CA PRO A 7 4.65 -17.39 -14.41
C PRO A 7 3.86 -16.67 -13.30
N ALA A 8 3.42 -17.39 -12.26
CA ALA A 8 2.70 -16.78 -11.14
C ALA A 8 3.58 -15.82 -10.34
N LEU A 9 4.86 -16.18 -10.17
CA LEU A 9 5.85 -15.28 -9.57
C LEU A 9 6.05 -14.02 -10.44
N ALA A 10 6.24 -14.17 -11.74
CA ALA A 10 6.45 -13.04 -12.65
C ALA A 10 5.27 -12.07 -12.64
N TRP A 11 4.03 -12.57 -12.68
CA TRP A 11 2.83 -11.74 -12.57
C TRP A 11 2.73 -11.05 -11.21
N SER A 12 3.04 -11.74 -10.11
CA SER A 12 3.08 -11.15 -8.76
C SER A 12 4.13 -10.05 -8.65
N TRP A 13 5.26 -10.24 -9.33
CA TRP A 13 6.36 -9.30 -9.38
C TRP A 13 6.02 -8.05 -10.21
N ALA A 14 5.46 -8.23 -11.40
CA ALA A 14 4.94 -7.13 -12.23
C ALA A 14 3.84 -6.36 -11.49
N TYR A 15 3.01 -7.07 -10.74
CA TYR A 15 1.93 -6.51 -9.94
C TYR A 15 2.44 -5.62 -8.80
N ILE A 16 3.35 -6.13 -7.94
CA ILE A 16 3.92 -5.34 -6.84
C ILE A 16 4.77 -4.18 -7.36
N PHE A 17 5.54 -4.42 -8.42
CA PHE A 17 6.39 -3.41 -9.04
C PHE A 17 5.55 -2.23 -9.53
N SER A 18 4.48 -2.50 -10.27
CA SER A 18 3.62 -1.46 -10.85
C SER A 18 2.88 -0.65 -9.78
N ILE A 19 2.39 -1.33 -8.72
CA ILE A 19 1.77 -0.68 -7.57
C ILE A 19 2.74 0.26 -6.86
N LEU A 20 3.92 -0.26 -6.50
CA LEU A 20 4.91 0.50 -5.75
C LEU A 20 5.45 1.64 -6.61
N ALA A 21 5.72 1.41 -7.90
CA ALA A 21 6.11 2.46 -8.83
C ALA A 21 5.05 3.58 -8.88
N ALA A 22 3.77 3.25 -9.03
CA ALA A 22 2.70 4.25 -9.03
C ALA A 22 2.66 5.04 -7.71
N TYR A 23 2.73 4.36 -6.56
CA TYR A 23 2.74 5.03 -5.26
C TYR A 23 3.95 5.97 -5.09
N TYR A 24 5.15 5.50 -5.44
CA TYR A 24 6.37 6.29 -5.32
C TYR A 24 6.47 7.40 -6.36
N VAL A 25 5.72 7.34 -7.46
CA VAL A 25 5.54 8.49 -8.36
C VAL A 25 4.68 9.58 -7.71
N LEU A 26 3.60 9.17 -7.04
CA LEU A 26 2.63 10.08 -6.40
C LEU A 26 3.15 10.68 -5.09
N ARG A 27 4.04 9.98 -4.37
CA ARG A 27 4.51 10.37 -3.04
C ARG A 27 5.25 11.73 -3.02
N PRO A 28 6.23 12.02 -3.91
CA PRO A 28 6.87 13.33 -3.93
C PRO A 28 5.89 14.46 -4.26
N ILE A 29 4.91 14.20 -5.16
CA ILE A 29 3.86 15.17 -5.51
C ILE A 29 3.02 15.50 -4.28
N ARG A 30 2.64 14.47 -3.51
CA ARG A 30 1.93 14.63 -2.24
C ARG A 30 2.74 15.50 -1.28
N ASP A 31 4.01 15.17 -1.08
CA ASP A 31 4.84 15.83 -0.09
C ASP A 31 5.05 17.31 -0.47
N GLN A 32 5.25 17.60 -1.76
CA GLN A 32 5.32 18.96 -2.30
C GLN A 32 4.01 19.73 -2.08
N MET A 33 2.85 19.13 -2.42
CA MET A 33 1.54 19.76 -2.24
C MET A 33 1.19 19.99 -0.78
N GLY A 34 1.60 19.10 0.11
CA GLY A 34 1.42 19.24 1.56
C GLY A 34 2.19 20.42 2.13
N VAL A 35 3.44 20.62 1.69
CA VAL A 35 4.26 21.78 2.12
C VAL A 35 3.73 23.09 1.52
N ALA A 36 3.38 23.09 0.23
CA ALA A 36 2.81 24.26 -0.44
C ALA A 36 1.47 24.71 0.15
N GLY A 37 0.68 23.78 0.71
CA GLY A 37 -0.59 24.08 1.38
C GLY A 37 -0.49 24.60 2.81
N GLY A 38 0.72 24.88 3.30
CA GLY A 38 1.02 25.43 4.63
C GLY A 38 1.32 24.36 5.67
N ILE A 39 2.57 24.33 6.14
CA ILE A 39 3.11 23.38 7.15
C ILE A 39 2.30 23.39 8.45
N GLU A 40 1.66 24.51 8.79
CA GLU A 40 0.83 24.66 10.00
C GLU A 40 -0.43 23.78 9.98
N ASN A 41 -0.90 23.34 8.80
CA ASN A 41 -2.08 22.50 8.66
C ASN A 41 -1.77 20.99 8.56
N LEU A 42 -0.48 20.61 8.59
CA LEU A 42 -0.06 19.20 8.55
C LEU A 42 -0.71 18.36 9.66
N PRO A 43 -0.81 18.82 10.93
CA PRO A 43 -1.47 18.06 11.99
C PRO A 43 -2.94 17.73 11.64
N TRP A 44 -3.68 18.70 11.08
CA TRP A 44 -5.05 18.49 10.63
C TRP A 44 -5.16 17.54 9.44
N LEU A 45 -4.17 17.51 8.54
CA LEU A 45 -4.11 16.52 7.47
C LEU A 45 -3.93 15.10 8.00
N PHE A 46 -3.12 14.91 9.04
CA PHE A 46 -2.99 13.62 9.72
C PHE A 46 -4.29 13.22 10.45
N THR A 47 -4.96 14.15 11.12
CA THR A 47 -6.28 13.89 11.72
C THR A 47 -7.33 13.53 10.66
N GLY A 48 -7.36 14.25 9.54
CA GLY A 48 -8.23 13.94 8.40
C GLY A 48 -7.90 12.59 7.77
N THR A 49 -6.62 12.22 7.73
CA THR A 49 -6.17 10.89 7.30
C THR A 49 -6.67 9.80 8.23
N LEU A 50 -6.53 9.98 9.55
CA LEU A 50 -7.03 9.07 10.56
C LEU A 50 -8.55 8.88 10.46
N ALA A 51 -9.30 9.97 10.38
CA ALA A 51 -10.74 9.95 10.23
C ALA A 51 -11.17 9.30 8.91
N GLY A 52 -10.50 9.64 7.80
CA GLY A 52 -10.75 9.07 6.48
C GLY A 52 -10.46 7.57 6.43
N MET A 53 -9.37 7.11 7.05
CA MET A 53 -9.05 5.70 7.18
C MET A 53 -10.11 4.95 7.99
N LEU A 54 -10.57 5.52 9.11
CA LEU A 54 -11.64 4.93 9.92
C LEU A 54 -12.95 4.83 9.12
N ALA A 55 -13.31 5.92 8.43
CA ALA A 55 -14.53 6.01 7.64
C ALA A 55 -14.52 5.04 6.46
N LEU A 56 -13.41 4.92 5.74
CA LEU A 56 -13.26 4.03 4.59
C LEU A 56 -13.16 2.55 4.97
N ASN A 57 -12.83 2.24 6.22
CA ASN A 57 -12.83 0.87 6.71
C ASN A 57 -14.24 0.25 6.69
N VAL A 58 -15.29 1.03 6.92
CA VAL A 58 -16.69 0.57 6.90
C VAL A 58 -17.15 0.10 5.50
N PRO A 59 -17.08 0.94 4.43
CA PRO A 59 -17.41 0.49 3.09
C PRO A 59 -16.44 -0.59 2.60
N PHE A 60 -15.17 -0.57 3.02
CA PHE A 60 -14.22 -1.64 2.70
C PHE A 60 -14.65 -2.99 3.26
N ALA A 61 -14.95 -3.05 4.56
CA ALA A 61 -15.45 -4.25 5.21
C ALA A 61 -16.74 -4.79 4.55
N TRP A 62 -17.61 -3.89 4.11
CA TRP A 62 -18.82 -4.25 3.39
C TRP A 62 -18.54 -4.77 1.97
N LEU A 63 -17.64 -4.12 1.23
CA LEU A 63 -17.33 -4.47 -0.15
C LEU A 63 -16.56 -5.79 -0.27
N VAL A 64 -15.64 -6.05 0.68
CA VAL A 64 -14.93 -7.34 0.80
C VAL A 64 -15.89 -8.49 1.12
N LYS A 65 -16.97 -8.23 1.85
CA LYS A 65 -18.00 -9.22 2.19
C LYS A 65 -18.91 -9.56 1.01
N THR A 66 -19.15 -8.60 0.12
CA THR A 66 -20.17 -8.71 -0.94
C THR A 66 -19.60 -9.12 -2.30
N LEU A 67 -18.32 -8.81 -2.57
CA LEU A 67 -17.70 -9.08 -3.87
C LEU A 67 -16.61 -10.16 -3.81
N PRO A 68 -16.57 -11.10 -4.78
CA PRO A 68 -15.42 -11.98 -4.96
C PRO A 68 -14.14 -11.15 -5.17
N ARG A 69 -13.05 -11.55 -4.52
CA ARG A 69 -11.75 -10.82 -4.55
C ARG A 69 -11.26 -10.55 -5.97
N ALA A 70 -11.48 -11.48 -6.90
CA ALA A 70 -11.14 -11.34 -8.32
C ALA A 70 -11.83 -10.15 -9.03
N ARG A 71 -13.00 -9.69 -8.54
CA ARG A 71 -13.68 -8.48 -9.04
C ARG A 71 -13.42 -7.25 -8.18
N PHE A 72 -13.31 -7.45 -6.87
CA PHE A 72 -13.05 -6.38 -5.91
C PHE A 72 -11.74 -5.66 -6.20
N VAL A 73 -10.63 -6.40 -6.37
CA VAL A 73 -9.30 -5.80 -6.54
C VAL A 73 -9.20 -4.93 -7.81
N PRO A 74 -9.60 -5.40 -9.01
CA PRO A 74 -9.64 -4.53 -10.19
C PRO A 74 -10.55 -3.32 -10.03
N LEU A 75 -11.71 -3.48 -9.39
CA LEU A 75 -12.66 -2.37 -9.19
C LEU A 75 -12.06 -1.29 -8.30
N THR A 76 -11.42 -1.68 -7.20
CA THR A 76 -10.71 -0.77 -6.29
C THR A 76 -9.62 0.01 -7.01
N TYR A 77 -8.76 -0.66 -7.79
CA TYR A 77 -7.67 0.03 -8.48
C TYR A 77 -8.16 0.94 -9.60
N ARG A 78 -9.20 0.53 -10.33
CA ARG A 78 -9.84 1.42 -11.33
C ARG A 78 -10.54 2.61 -10.67
N PHE A 79 -11.12 2.44 -9.49
CA PHE A 79 -11.62 3.55 -8.70
C PHE A 79 -10.48 4.52 -8.35
N PHE A 80 -9.35 4.03 -7.83
CA PHE A 80 -8.21 4.90 -7.54
C PHE A 80 -7.61 5.54 -8.79
N ALA A 81 -7.50 4.82 -9.90
CA ALA A 81 -7.06 5.38 -11.18
C ALA A 81 -8.00 6.50 -11.66
N ALA A 82 -9.33 6.30 -11.57
CA ALA A 82 -10.30 7.34 -11.89
C ALA A 82 -10.15 8.58 -10.97
N ASN A 83 -9.89 8.38 -9.68
CA ASN A 83 -9.62 9.50 -8.76
C ASN A 83 -8.34 10.25 -9.17
N ILE A 84 -7.28 9.56 -9.57
CA ILE A 84 -6.06 10.20 -10.10
C ILE A 84 -6.37 11.07 -11.31
N LEU A 85 -7.21 10.59 -12.23
CA LEU A 85 -7.64 11.36 -13.40
C LEU A 85 -8.46 12.60 -13.00
N VAL A 86 -9.35 12.47 -12.00
CA VAL A 86 -10.11 13.59 -11.45
C VAL A 86 -9.16 14.62 -10.80
N PHE A 87 -8.17 14.18 -10.03
CA PHE A 87 -7.15 15.08 -9.47
C PHE A 87 -6.33 15.77 -10.56
N ALA A 88 -5.95 15.05 -11.62
CA ALA A 88 -5.23 15.62 -12.75
C ALA A 88 -6.05 16.70 -13.47
N ALA A 89 -7.33 16.43 -13.74
CA ALA A 89 -8.25 17.40 -14.34
C ALA A 89 -8.51 18.60 -13.41
N ALA A 90 -8.69 18.35 -12.11
CA ALA A 90 -8.90 19.41 -11.12
C ALA A 90 -7.69 20.35 -11.03
N LEU A 91 -6.46 19.82 -11.02
CA LEU A 91 -5.23 20.62 -11.02
C LEU A 91 -5.01 21.37 -12.35
N TYR A 92 -5.52 20.83 -13.46
CA TYR A 92 -5.44 21.49 -14.76
C TYR A 92 -6.39 22.70 -14.86
N VAL A 93 -7.58 22.60 -14.24
CA VAL A 93 -8.63 23.62 -14.32
C VAL A 93 -8.56 24.64 -13.16
N ALA A 94 -8.04 24.25 -12.00
CA ALA A 94 -8.04 25.10 -10.81
C ALA A 94 -6.96 26.20 -10.86
N GLY A 95 -7.33 27.38 -10.34
CA GLY A 95 -6.39 28.48 -10.09
C GLY A 95 -5.50 28.27 -8.85
N PRO A 96 -4.58 29.20 -8.55
CA PRO A 96 -3.57 29.07 -7.50
C PRO A 96 -4.14 28.75 -6.10
N GLU A 97 -5.30 29.34 -5.76
CA GLU A 97 -5.96 29.10 -4.47
C GLU A 97 -6.64 27.72 -4.38
N GLY A 98 -7.17 27.22 -5.50
CA GLY A 98 -7.79 25.89 -5.56
C GLY A 98 -6.77 24.75 -5.41
N ASN A 99 -5.56 24.96 -5.93
CA ASN A 99 -4.47 23.97 -5.85
C ASN A 99 -4.08 23.62 -4.41
N ILE A 100 -4.23 24.56 -3.46
CA ILE A 100 -3.95 24.32 -2.04
C ILE A 100 -4.93 23.29 -1.47
N TRP A 101 -6.24 23.47 -1.69
CA TRP A 101 -7.26 22.55 -1.19
C TRP A 101 -7.22 21.20 -1.89
N ILE A 102 -6.96 21.19 -3.20
CA ILE A 102 -6.77 19.95 -3.96
C ILE A 102 -5.56 19.18 -3.42
N GLY A 103 -4.45 19.85 -3.15
CA GLY A 103 -3.25 19.25 -2.56
C GLY A 103 -3.50 18.64 -1.18
N ARG A 104 -4.29 19.30 -0.33
CA ARG A 104 -4.71 18.78 0.98
C ARG A 104 -5.57 17.52 0.86
N ALA A 105 -6.56 17.53 -0.02
CA ALA A 105 -7.40 16.36 -0.30
C ALA A 105 -6.57 15.20 -0.88
N PHE A 106 -5.65 15.51 -1.79
CA PHE A 106 -4.73 14.55 -2.39
C PHE A 106 -3.81 13.90 -1.34
N PHE A 107 -3.38 14.65 -0.32
CA PHE A 107 -2.57 14.11 0.79
C PHE A 107 -3.29 13.04 1.58
N ILE A 108 -4.52 13.33 2.00
CA ILE A 108 -5.36 12.38 2.74
C ILE A 108 -5.64 11.17 1.85
N TRP A 109 -6.05 11.41 0.61
CA TRP A 109 -6.37 10.36 -0.36
C TRP A 109 -5.19 9.43 -0.64
N LEU A 110 -3.98 9.98 -0.88
CA LEU A 110 -2.80 9.15 -1.19
C LEU A 110 -2.38 8.29 0.01
N SER A 111 -2.59 8.80 1.22
CA SER A 111 -2.29 8.05 2.45
C SER A 111 -3.22 6.85 2.61
N ILE A 112 -4.50 7.02 2.31
CA ILE A 112 -5.48 5.93 2.29
C ILE A 112 -5.14 4.95 1.16
N PHE A 113 -4.89 5.46 -0.05
CA PHE A 113 -4.49 4.65 -1.22
C PHE A 113 -3.33 3.72 -0.88
N ASN A 114 -2.26 4.22 -0.27
CA ASN A 114 -1.08 3.42 0.06
C ASN A 114 -1.42 2.24 0.98
N LEU A 115 -2.12 2.49 2.09
CA LEU A 115 -2.52 1.42 3.01
C LEU A 115 -3.37 0.36 2.31
N PHE A 116 -4.32 0.83 1.50
CA PHE A 116 -5.29 -0.03 0.85
C PHE A 116 -4.65 -0.91 -0.20
N VAL A 117 -3.84 -0.31 -1.08
CA VAL A 117 -3.25 -1.02 -2.20
C VAL A 117 -2.24 -2.05 -1.71
N VAL A 118 -1.43 -1.72 -0.70
CA VAL A 118 -0.48 -2.66 -0.08
C VAL A 118 -1.21 -3.80 0.64
N SER A 119 -2.27 -3.49 1.39
CA SER A 119 -3.06 -4.51 2.08
C SER A 119 -3.72 -5.50 1.10
N VAL A 120 -4.35 -4.98 0.04
CA VAL A 120 -5.00 -5.78 -1.00
C VAL A 120 -3.99 -6.63 -1.77
N PHE A 121 -2.80 -6.08 -2.05
CA PHE A 121 -1.70 -6.82 -2.66
C PHE A 121 -1.33 -8.04 -1.82
N TRP A 122 -0.98 -7.85 -0.54
CA TRP A 122 -0.56 -8.93 0.33
C TRP A 122 -1.66 -9.97 0.57
N ALA A 123 -2.91 -9.53 0.68
CA ALA A 123 -4.06 -10.42 0.75
C ALA A 123 -4.14 -11.32 -0.49
N THR A 124 -3.90 -10.77 -1.69
CA THR A 124 -3.90 -11.52 -2.95
C THR A 124 -2.74 -12.53 -3.00
N ILE A 125 -1.55 -12.16 -2.54
CA ILE A 125 -0.39 -13.06 -2.51
C ILE A 125 -0.62 -14.24 -1.57
N VAL A 126 -1.16 -14.00 -0.37
CA VAL A 126 -1.49 -15.08 0.58
C VAL A 126 -2.58 -15.99 0.03
N ASP A 127 -3.51 -15.46 -0.76
CA ASP A 127 -4.54 -16.26 -1.42
C ASP A 127 -3.99 -17.09 -2.58
N VAL A 128 -2.94 -16.65 -3.27
CA VAL A 128 -2.40 -17.33 -4.47
C VAL A 128 -1.33 -18.37 -4.11
N PHE A 129 -0.45 -18.06 -3.15
CA PHE A 129 0.66 -18.94 -2.79
C PHE A 129 0.37 -19.74 -1.52
N SER A 130 0.77 -21.02 -1.51
CA SER A 130 0.71 -21.83 -0.28
C SER A 130 1.69 -21.30 0.77
N ALA A 131 1.52 -21.67 2.04
CA ALA A 131 2.41 -21.22 3.12
C ALA A 131 3.88 -21.62 2.89
N GLU A 132 4.14 -22.77 2.26
CA GLU A 132 5.49 -23.23 1.92
C GLU A 132 6.09 -22.41 0.77
N GLN A 133 5.30 -22.12 -0.26
CA GLN A 133 5.71 -21.26 -1.38
C GLN A 133 5.95 -19.83 -0.92
N GLY A 134 5.08 -19.31 -0.04
CA GLY A 134 5.19 -17.99 0.57
C GLY A 134 6.55 -17.79 1.25
N LYS A 135 6.97 -18.70 2.13
CA LYS A 135 8.28 -18.60 2.81
C LYS A 135 9.47 -18.49 1.84
N ARG A 136 9.41 -19.17 0.70
CA ARG A 136 10.50 -19.18 -0.29
C ARG A 136 10.46 -18.00 -1.25
N LEU A 137 9.26 -17.63 -1.71
CA LEU A 137 9.07 -16.61 -2.75
C LEU A 137 8.89 -15.21 -2.19
N PHE A 138 8.59 -15.06 -0.90
CA PHE A 138 8.37 -13.76 -0.26
C PHE A 138 9.54 -12.81 -0.48
N ALA A 139 10.79 -13.26 -0.26
CA ALA A 139 11.98 -12.43 -0.47
C ALA A 139 12.11 -11.95 -1.93
N PHE A 140 11.80 -12.81 -2.89
CA PHE A 140 11.81 -12.44 -4.32
C PHE A 140 10.71 -11.44 -4.65
N ILE A 141 9.51 -11.61 -4.12
CA ILE A 141 8.40 -10.68 -4.29
C ILE A 141 8.73 -9.33 -3.63
N ALA A 142 9.29 -9.34 -2.43
CA ALA A 142 9.71 -8.14 -1.70
C ALA A 142 10.78 -7.35 -2.47
N ALA A 143 11.73 -8.03 -3.11
CA ALA A 143 12.72 -7.38 -3.98
C ALA A 143 12.06 -6.62 -5.16
N GLY A 144 10.94 -7.13 -5.69
CA GLY A 144 10.16 -6.44 -6.72
C GLY A 144 9.50 -5.17 -6.20
N ALA A 145 9.05 -5.16 -4.94
CA ALA A 145 8.54 -3.97 -4.27
C ALA A 145 9.62 -2.88 -4.21
N THR A 146 10.83 -3.25 -3.78
CA THR A 146 11.95 -2.31 -3.67
C THR A 146 12.34 -1.75 -5.03
N LEU A 147 12.42 -2.60 -6.08
CA LEU A 147 12.71 -2.13 -7.42
C LEU A 147 11.62 -1.21 -7.98
N GLY A 148 10.34 -1.50 -7.70
CA GLY A 148 9.24 -0.61 -8.06
C GLY A 148 9.35 0.75 -7.36
N ALA A 149 9.69 0.76 -6.07
CA ALA A 149 9.90 1.99 -5.31
C ALA A 149 11.06 2.83 -5.86
N ILE A 150 12.19 2.19 -6.17
CA ILE A 150 13.36 2.85 -6.80
C ILE A 150 12.98 3.40 -8.17
N ALA A 151 12.37 2.58 -9.03
CA ALA A 151 11.98 2.98 -10.39
C ALA A 151 10.97 4.14 -10.38
N GLY A 152 9.94 4.07 -9.53
CA GLY A 152 8.96 5.15 -9.39
C GLY A 152 9.58 6.46 -8.90
N SER A 153 10.42 6.38 -7.86
CA SER A 153 11.12 7.55 -7.31
C SER A 153 12.09 8.17 -8.33
N ALA A 154 12.86 7.33 -9.04
CA ALA A 154 13.79 7.77 -10.07
C ALA A 154 13.04 8.42 -11.25
N THR A 155 11.93 7.83 -11.69
CA THR A 155 11.08 8.39 -12.74
C THR A 155 10.61 9.79 -12.36
N THR A 156 10.09 9.96 -11.14
CA THR A 156 9.69 11.28 -10.66
C THR A 156 10.86 12.23 -10.51
N ALA A 157 12.02 11.79 -10.02
CA ALA A 157 13.19 12.66 -9.87
C ALA A 157 13.69 13.23 -11.21
N ILE A 158 13.61 12.43 -12.28
CA ILE A 158 14.02 12.83 -13.64
C ILE A 158 12.93 13.68 -14.29
N LEU A 159 11.68 13.20 -14.33
CA LEU A 159 10.60 13.87 -15.05
C LEU A 159 10.01 15.07 -14.32
N ALA A 160 10.09 15.18 -12.99
CA ALA A 160 9.40 16.27 -12.27
C ALA A 160 9.97 17.67 -12.56
N ARG A 161 11.16 17.78 -13.15
CA ARG A 161 11.73 19.07 -13.57
C ARG A 161 11.13 19.55 -14.89
N ASP A 162 10.87 18.63 -15.81
CA ASP A 162 10.55 18.94 -17.20
C ASP A 162 9.08 18.62 -17.56
N ALA A 163 8.40 17.79 -16.76
CA ALA A 163 7.03 17.37 -16.97
C ALA A 163 6.08 18.02 -15.95
N PRO A 164 4.89 18.47 -16.39
CA PRO A 164 3.90 19.02 -15.49
C PRO A 164 3.30 17.94 -14.59
N THR A 165 2.88 18.31 -13.38
CA THR A 165 2.36 17.37 -12.37
C THR A 165 1.22 16.49 -12.88
N TRP A 166 0.33 17.02 -13.73
CA TRP A 166 -0.76 16.25 -14.30
C TRP A 166 -0.27 15.09 -15.19
N ALA A 167 0.88 15.23 -15.87
CA ALA A 167 1.44 14.16 -16.71
C ALA A 167 1.99 13.02 -15.85
N LEU A 168 2.60 13.34 -14.70
CA LEU A 168 3.04 12.34 -13.73
C LEU A 168 1.85 11.57 -13.13
N LEU A 169 0.73 12.26 -12.87
CA LEU A 169 -0.51 11.63 -12.43
C LEU A 169 -1.05 10.64 -13.48
N LEU A 170 -1.04 11.01 -14.77
CA LEU A 170 -1.43 10.09 -15.85
C LEU A 170 -0.50 8.87 -15.90
N GLY A 171 0.81 9.05 -15.76
CA GLY A 171 1.77 7.95 -15.70
C GLY A 171 1.47 6.98 -14.54
N ALA A 172 1.16 7.50 -13.35
CA ALA A 172 0.75 6.69 -12.22
C ALA A 172 -0.57 5.94 -12.46
N ALA A 173 -1.55 6.56 -13.15
CA ALA A 173 -2.79 5.89 -13.53
C ALA A 173 -2.56 4.74 -14.52
N VAL A 174 -1.67 4.93 -15.50
CA VAL A 174 -1.27 3.86 -16.44
C VAL A 174 -0.59 2.71 -15.70
N LEU A 175 0.32 3.00 -14.76
CA LEU A 175 0.97 1.98 -13.94
C LEU A 175 -0.05 1.18 -13.10
N LEU A 176 -1.10 1.82 -12.58
CA LEU A 176 -2.19 1.11 -11.89
C LEU A 176 -3.00 0.22 -12.84
N GLU A 177 -3.26 0.63 -14.07
CA GLU A 177 -3.92 -0.25 -15.06
C GLU A 177 -3.03 -1.44 -15.44
N VAL A 178 -1.71 -1.25 -15.53
CA VAL A 178 -0.74 -2.35 -15.70
C VAL A 178 -0.78 -3.29 -14.50
N ALA A 179 -0.92 -2.77 -13.28
CA ALA A 179 -1.11 -3.59 -12.08
C ALA A 179 -2.41 -4.42 -12.14
N VAL A 180 -3.51 -3.82 -12.58
CA VAL A 180 -4.80 -4.52 -12.78
C VAL A 180 -4.68 -5.62 -13.82
N PHE A 181 -4.01 -5.34 -14.94
CA PHE A 181 -3.76 -6.32 -15.99
C PHE A 181 -2.93 -7.49 -15.46
N SER A 182 -1.86 -7.19 -14.71
CA SER A 182 -0.99 -8.19 -14.11
C SER A 182 -1.71 -9.08 -13.11
N MET A 183 -2.57 -8.47 -12.28
CA MET A 183 -3.39 -9.18 -11.30
C MET A 183 -4.44 -10.09 -11.97
N ARG A 184 -5.05 -9.66 -13.08
CA ARG A 184 -5.95 -10.53 -13.87
C ARG A 184 -5.22 -11.71 -14.49
N GLY A 185 -4.02 -11.49 -15.02
CA GLY A 185 -3.15 -12.55 -15.52
C GLY A 185 -2.80 -13.57 -14.44
N LEU A 186 -2.49 -13.09 -13.22
CA LEU A 186 -2.25 -13.94 -12.06
C LEU A 186 -3.49 -14.75 -11.66
N ALA A 187 -4.65 -14.09 -11.56
CA ALA A 187 -5.91 -14.73 -11.14
C ALA A 187 -6.37 -15.83 -12.11
N GLN A 188 -6.28 -15.56 -13.42
CA GLN A 188 -6.61 -16.55 -14.46
C GLN A 188 -5.66 -17.77 -14.41
N MET A 189 -4.38 -17.55 -14.12
CA MET A 189 -3.40 -18.63 -13.98
C MET A 189 -3.60 -19.44 -12.69
N SER A 190 -3.93 -18.77 -11.58
CA SER A 190 -4.20 -19.45 -10.31
C SER A 190 -5.46 -20.31 -10.35
N ASP A 191 -6.50 -19.87 -11.06
CA ASP A 191 -7.71 -20.68 -11.27
C ASP A 191 -7.41 -21.91 -12.12
N ARG A 192 -6.55 -21.79 -13.14
CA ARG A 192 -6.09 -22.92 -13.96
C ARG A 192 -5.24 -23.92 -13.17
N LEU A 193 -4.38 -23.44 -12.26
CA LEU A 193 -3.56 -24.29 -11.40
C LEU A 193 -4.39 -24.98 -10.29
N ARG A 194 -5.43 -24.32 -9.78
CA ARG A 194 -6.41 -24.92 -8.85
C ARG A 194 -7.34 -25.94 -9.51
N GLN A 195 -7.56 -25.82 -10.83
CA GLN A 195 -8.36 -26.76 -11.62
C GLN A 195 -7.57 -27.98 -12.11
N ALA A 196 -6.24 -28.01 -11.95
CA ALA A 196 -5.50 -29.27 -12.06
C ALA A 196 -5.98 -30.19 -10.92
N PRO A 197 -6.40 -31.44 -11.21
CA PRO A 197 -7.12 -32.28 -10.25
C PRO A 197 -6.24 -32.59 -9.04
N HIS A 198 -6.41 -31.81 -7.97
CA HIS A 198 -5.94 -32.17 -6.65
C HIS A 198 -6.88 -33.20 -6.05
N THR A 199 -6.45 -34.46 -6.08
CA THR A 199 -7.00 -35.57 -5.30
C THR A 199 -6.76 -35.33 -3.81
N GLY A 200 -7.56 -34.49 -3.18
CA GLY A 200 -7.55 -34.31 -1.73
C GLY A 200 -8.53 -33.24 -1.27
N ASP A 201 -9.47 -33.65 -0.41
CA ASP A 201 -10.53 -32.88 0.24
C ASP A 201 -10.06 -31.55 0.87
N ALA A 202 -9.95 -30.50 0.07
CA ALA A 202 -9.93 -29.12 0.55
C ALA A 202 -11.30 -28.50 0.31
N PRO A 203 -11.97 -27.92 1.32
CA PRO A 203 -13.26 -27.28 1.12
C PRO A 203 -13.15 -26.20 0.04
N PRO A 204 -14.19 -26.01 -0.80
CA PRO A 204 -14.17 -25.01 -1.86
C PRO A 204 -13.83 -23.65 -1.25
N ALA A 205 -12.93 -22.92 -1.92
CA ALA A 205 -12.56 -21.54 -1.60
C ALA A 205 -13.78 -20.61 -1.80
N GLY A 206 -14.76 -20.75 -0.92
CA GLY A 206 -15.89 -19.85 -0.78
C GLY A 206 -15.39 -18.53 -0.23
N ALA A 207 -15.95 -17.44 -0.74
CA ALA A 207 -15.70 -16.09 -0.29
C ALA A 207 -15.52 -16.02 1.23
N ILE A 208 -14.56 -15.22 1.70
CA ILE A 208 -14.44 -14.86 3.12
C ILE A 208 -15.68 -14.05 3.49
N GLY A 209 -16.78 -14.77 3.73
CA GLY A 209 -18.07 -14.25 4.13
C GLY A 209 -18.09 -14.11 5.64
N GLY A 210 -18.25 -12.87 6.10
CA GLY A 210 -18.41 -12.53 7.51
C GLY A 210 -18.48 -11.01 7.67
N SER A 211 -19.27 -10.50 8.61
CA SER A 211 -19.18 -9.08 8.99
C SER A 211 -17.78 -8.80 9.57
N ALA A 212 -17.25 -7.58 9.43
CA ALA A 212 -16.02 -7.17 10.13
C ALA A 212 -16.09 -7.48 11.63
N PHE A 213 -17.29 -7.38 12.22
CA PHE A 213 -17.57 -7.79 13.58
C PHE A 213 -17.36 -9.29 13.82
N ALA A 214 -17.78 -10.16 12.89
CA ALA A 214 -17.52 -11.60 12.97
C ALA A 214 -16.02 -11.92 12.86
N GLY A 215 -15.25 -11.13 12.11
CA GLY A 215 -13.78 -11.22 12.07
C GLY A 215 -13.15 -10.87 13.41
N ILE A 216 -13.59 -9.78 14.04
CA ILE A 216 -13.15 -9.37 15.39
C ILE A 216 -13.54 -10.45 16.42
N THR A 217 -14.77 -10.94 16.40
CA THR A 217 -15.23 -11.99 17.31
C THR A 217 -14.50 -13.32 17.11
N ARG A 218 -14.18 -13.71 15.86
CA ARG A 218 -13.38 -14.91 15.56
C ARG A 218 -11.93 -14.76 16.01
N THR A 219 -11.36 -13.57 15.85
CA THR A 219 -10.02 -13.23 16.33
C THR A 219 -9.95 -13.33 17.85
N LEU A 220 -10.94 -12.77 18.55
CA LEU A 220 -11.02 -12.84 20.01
C LEU A 220 -11.34 -14.25 20.54
N ARG A 221 -11.98 -15.11 19.74
CA ARG A 221 -12.29 -16.50 20.12
C ARG A 221 -11.17 -17.49 19.81
N SER A 222 -10.22 -17.14 18.94
CA SER A 222 -9.10 -18.03 18.59
C SER A 222 -7.87 -17.66 19.42
N PRO A 223 -7.41 -18.54 20.34
CA PRO A 223 -6.23 -18.26 21.15
C PRO A 223 -4.97 -18.04 20.31
N TYR A 224 -4.89 -18.65 19.12
CA TYR A 224 -3.79 -18.43 18.18
C TYR A 224 -3.79 -17.01 17.59
N LEU A 225 -4.93 -16.53 17.08
CA LEU A 225 -5.03 -15.18 16.51
C LEU A 225 -4.90 -14.09 17.59
N LEU A 226 -5.40 -14.38 18.79
CA LEU A 226 -5.26 -13.49 19.94
C LEU A 226 -3.79 -13.39 20.37
N ASN A 227 -3.05 -14.49 20.40
CA ASN A 227 -1.60 -14.48 20.66
C ASN A 227 -0.82 -13.71 19.60
N ILE A 228 -1.17 -13.83 18.31
CA ILE A 228 -0.56 -13.03 17.25
C ILE A 228 -0.89 -11.55 17.42
N SER A 229 -2.15 -11.21 17.70
CA SER A 229 -2.58 -9.83 17.91
C SER A 229 -1.89 -9.21 19.11
N LEU A 230 -1.77 -9.96 20.21
CA LEU A 230 -1.05 -9.55 21.41
C LEU A 230 0.44 -9.37 21.14
N PHE A 231 1.05 -10.30 20.41
CA PHE A 231 2.44 -10.20 19.99
C PHE A 231 2.69 -8.95 19.14
N LEU A 232 1.86 -8.69 18.13
CA LEU A 232 1.96 -7.50 17.28
C LEU A 232 1.74 -6.22 18.08
N LEU A 233 0.80 -6.22 19.03
CA LEU A 233 0.54 -5.08 19.90
C LEU A 233 1.73 -4.80 20.82
N LEU A 234 2.27 -5.82 21.48
CA LEU A 234 3.46 -5.70 22.32
C LEU A 234 4.66 -5.24 21.49
N PHE A 235 4.89 -5.85 20.32
CA PHE A 235 5.93 -5.45 19.39
C PHE A 235 5.80 -3.98 18.97
N SER A 236 4.59 -3.54 18.59
CA SER A 236 4.35 -2.15 18.18
C SER A 236 4.56 -1.17 19.33
N ILE A 237 4.11 -1.51 20.55
CA ILE A 237 4.32 -0.68 21.74
C ILE A 237 5.82 -0.60 22.06
N THR A 238 6.51 -1.74 22.13
CA THR A 238 7.95 -1.79 22.40
C THR A 238 8.73 -1.02 21.36
N SER A 239 8.44 -1.19 20.07
CA SER A 239 9.08 -0.44 18.99
C SER A 239 8.86 1.07 19.12
N THR A 240 7.64 1.49 19.48
CA THR A 240 7.32 2.91 19.70
C THR A 240 8.06 3.48 20.91
N PHE A 241 8.10 2.74 22.02
CA PHE A 241 8.86 3.14 23.21
C PHE A 241 10.36 3.24 22.93
N LEU A 242 10.94 2.24 22.25
CA LEU A 242 12.35 2.26 21.86
C LEU A 242 12.66 3.47 20.97
N TYR A 243 11.77 3.80 20.04
CA TYR A 243 11.89 5.00 19.22
C TYR A 243 11.88 6.29 20.07
N PHE A 244 10.96 6.41 21.03
CA PHE A 244 10.90 7.58 21.91
C PHE A 244 12.12 7.70 22.83
N GLU A 245 12.61 6.59 23.38
CA GLU A 245 13.84 6.57 24.19
C GLU A 245 15.06 6.91 23.34
N GLN A 246 15.18 6.34 22.13
CA GLN A 246 16.23 6.68 21.18
C GLN A 246 16.21 8.18 20.84
N ALA A 247 15.03 8.75 20.61
CA ALA A 247 14.89 10.19 20.36
C ALA A 247 15.20 11.04 21.60
N GLY A 248 14.83 10.58 22.80
CA GLY A 248 15.16 11.22 24.06
C GLY A 248 16.66 11.24 24.35
N ILE A 249 17.34 10.11 24.13
CA ILE A 249 18.80 9.97 24.25
C ILE A 249 19.49 10.86 23.23
N ALA A 250 19.09 10.81 21.95
CA ALA A 250 19.66 11.67 20.93
C ALA A 250 19.54 13.17 21.28
N LYS A 251 18.39 13.57 21.84
CA LYS A 251 18.17 14.95 22.28
C LYS A 251 19.02 15.38 23.49
N ARG A 252 19.34 14.45 24.40
CA ARG A 252 20.16 14.72 25.59
C ARG A 252 21.66 14.65 25.30
N SER A 253 22.06 13.77 24.38
CA SER A 253 23.47 13.52 24.03
C SER A 253 24.00 14.45 22.95
N PHE A 254 23.13 15.01 22.10
CA PHE A 254 23.51 15.92 21.03
C PHE A 254 22.73 17.23 21.16
N SER A 255 23.45 18.33 21.40
CA SER A 255 22.89 19.68 21.56
C SER A 255 22.56 20.36 20.23
N ASP A 256 23.17 19.93 19.13
CA ASP A 256 22.98 20.48 17.79
C ASP A 256 22.07 19.59 16.92
N ARG A 257 21.18 20.22 16.13
CA ARG A 257 20.20 19.51 15.29
C ARG A 257 20.87 18.75 14.14
N GLY A 258 22.01 19.23 13.66
CA GLY A 258 22.81 18.56 12.62
C GLY A 258 23.38 17.24 13.12
N SER A 259 23.91 17.22 14.34
CA SER A 259 24.46 16.01 14.97
C SER A 259 23.39 15.00 15.38
N GLN A 260 22.19 15.44 15.80
CA GLN A 260 21.03 14.56 15.99
C GLN A 260 20.63 13.87 14.67
N THR A 261 20.60 14.61 13.56
CA THR A 261 20.26 14.09 12.24
C THR A 261 21.29 13.06 11.75
N ALA A 262 22.57 13.32 11.96
CA ALA A 262 23.66 12.40 11.62
C ALA A 262 23.60 11.09 12.43
N PHE A 263 23.25 11.17 13.73
CA PHE A 263 23.07 9.98 14.58
C PHE A 263 21.91 9.09 14.09
N PHE A 264 20.73 9.67 13.81
CA PHE A 264 19.62 8.90 13.26
C PHE A 264 19.96 8.25 11.92
N ALA A 265 20.64 8.99 11.02
CA ALA A 265 21.10 8.45 9.74
C ALA A 265 22.09 7.28 9.91
N SER A 266 22.96 7.30 10.92
CA SER A 266 23.90 6.20 11.20
C SER A 266 23.24 4.96 11.79
N VAL A 267 22.15 5.12 12.54
CA VAL A 267 21.40 3.99 13.13
C VAL A 267 20.53 3.30 12.08
N ASP A 268 19.95 4.04 11.13
CA ASP A 268 19.19 3.46 10.02
C ASP A 268 20.08 2.72 8.98
N LEU A 269 21.41 2.92 9.04
CA LEU A 269 22.40 2.31 8.14
C LEU A 269 22.98 0.98 8.67
N LEU A 270 22.75 0.64 9.94
CA LEU A 270 23.22 -0.57 10.63
C LEU A 270 22.09 -1.61 10.74
#